data_AF-A0A8B0SHP5-F1
#
_entry.id   AF-A0A8B0SHP5-F1
#
_cell.length_a   1.000
_cell.length_b   1.000
_cell.length_c   1.000
_cell.angle_alpha   90.00
_cell.angle_beta   90.00
_cell.angle_gamma   90.00
#
_symmetry.space_group_name_H-M   'P 1'
#
loop_
_entity.id
_entity.type
_entity.pdbx_description
1 polymer ?
#
loop_
_entity_poly.entity_id
_entity_poly.type
_entity_poly.pdbx_seq_one_letter_code
_entity_poly.pdbx_strand_id
1 'polypeptide(L)'
;MKLDYTIFDSLHNPQGAKNTASWADVCRMLQDVPAYASKAEQPLIKMGVFEGDSRGAGHGLTNISGIEIDYDAGKVTPHSAAKLLRQAGIECVVCSTFTSSPDCPKWRVFAPTSRELPAELRAYLVAALDSVLLGIAARESYTAKQTFFFGRNPESNYVFMHLRGEFVDVALKTIANAAYTKDKREKAEREQLAATTCLRAETQRNRKAAGRLTEGQISPITAFSDAHDVRSILKAHGYRESGKKFVSSASSSGMAGVVILQGDDGRERAFSHHSNDPIADGLAHDAFDLFCILDHGGDEWAAIQAAAKLLITANGESLHSHNRNAYRQAQQAAKAQAALDKLKGVAV
;
A
#
# COMPACT_ATOMS: atom_id res chain seq x y z
N MET A 1 10.41 -30.37 -4.80
CA MET A 1 9.65 -29.11 -4.86
C MET A 1 9.83 -28.50 -6.23
N LYS A 2 8.77 -27.94 -6.83
CA LYS A 2 8.83 -27.16 -8.06
C LYS A 2 8.79 -25.67 -7.71
N LEU A 3 9.52 -24.86 -8.47
CA LEU A 3 9.66 -23.42 -8.34
C LEU A 3 9.10 -22.76 -9.59
N ASP A 4 8.27 -21.74 -9.41
CA ASP A 4 7.81 -20.87 -10.49
C ASP A 4 8.69 -19.62 -10.57
N TYR A 5 9.16 -19.31 -11.78
CA TYR A 5 10.04 -18.19 -12.09
C TYR A 5 9.76 -17.65 -13.50
N THR A 6 10.14 -16.41 -13.78
CA THR A 6 9.94 -15.78 -15.10
C THR A 6 11.29 -15.48 -15.76
N ILE A 7 11.42 -15.83 -17.03
CA ILE A 7 12.54 -15.43 -17.89
C ILE A 7 12.06 -14.33 -18.86
N PHE A 8 12.89 -13.33 -19.08
CA PHE A 8 12.70 -12.27 -20.06
C PHE A 8 13.84 -12.33 -21.07
N ASP A 9 13.52 -12.33 -22.36
CA ASP A 9 14.53 -12.51 -23.41
C ASP A 9 15.49 -11.32 -23.52
N SER A 10 15.05 -10.11 -23.15
CA SER A 10 15.88 -8.91 -23.19
C SER A 10 15.42 -7.84 -22.21
N LEU A 11 16.28 -6.84 -21.98
CA LEU A 11 15.96 -5.71 -21.12
C LEU A 11 14.81 -4.86 -21.66
N HIS A 12 14.63 -4.78 -22.98
CA HIS A 12 13.65 -3.90 -23.62
C HIS A 12 12.28 -4.55 -23.81
N ASN A 13 12.19 -5.87 -23.77
CA ASN A 13 10.91 -6.57 -23.81
C ASN A 13 10.36 -6.73 -22.38
N PRO A 14 9.20 -6.13 -22.05
CA PRO A 14 8.57 -6.32 -20.75
C PRO A 14 7.83 -7.66 -20.62
N GLN A 15 7.54 -8.35 -21.72
CA GLN A 15 6.90 -9.66 -21.69
C GLN A 15 7.92 -10.75 -21.35
N GLY A 16 7.57 -11.60 -20.39
CA GLY A 16 8.36 -12.76 -20.00
C GLY A 16 7.61 -14.07 -20.26
N ALA A 17 8.33 -15.17 -20.09
CA ALA A 17 7.81 -16.53 -20.07
C ALA A 17 7.85 -17.08 -18.65
N LYS A 18 6.69 -17.48 -18.13
CA LYS A 18 6.61 -18.25 -16.89
C LYS A 18 7.17 -19.64 -17.11
N ASN A 19 8.03 -20.08 -16.20
CA ASN A 19 8.66 -21.38 -16.18
C ASN A 19 8.42 -22.05 -14.83
N THR A 20 8.41 -23.38 -14.83
CA THR A 20 8.29 -24.21 -13.63
C THR A 20 9.35 -25.30 -13.66
N ALA A 21 10.25 -25.33 -12.68
CA ALA A 21 11.33 -26.32 -12.64
C ALA A 21 11.70 -26.71 -11.20
N SER A 22 12.46 -27.79 -11.01
CA SER A 22 13.02 -28.07 -9.68
C SER A 22 14.18 -27.11 -9.35
N TRP A 23 14.51 -26.92 -8.07
CA TRP A 23 15.69 -26.12 -7.71
C TRP A 23 16.99 -26.66 -8.33
N ALA A 24 17.10 -27.98 -8.45
CA ALA A 24 18.25 -28.61 -9.10
C ALA A 24 18.34 -28.26 -10.59
N ASP A 25 17.20 -28.08 -11.27
CA ASP A 25 17.17 -27.69 -12.69
C ASP A 25 17.57 -26.22 -12.86
N VAL A 26 17.09 -25.34 -11.97
CA VAL A 26 17.50 -23.93 -11.92
C VAL A 26 19.00 -23.81 -11.63
N CYS A 27 19.53 -24.61 -10.70
CA CYS A 27 20.97 -24.66 -10.44
C CYS A 27 21.76 -25.08 -11.68
N ARG A 28 21.30 -26.10 -12.42
CA ARG A 28 21.94 -26.52 -13.68
C ARG A 28 21.89 -25.41 -14.73
N MET A 29 20.75 -24.74 -14.89
CA MET A 29 20.61 -23.60 -15.79
C MET A 29 21.57 -22.45 -15.43
N LEU A 30 21.78 -22.18 -14.14
CA LEU A 30 22.71 -21.16 -13.66
C LEU A 30 24.18 -21.61 -13.69
N GLN A 31 24.45 -22.91 -13.66
CA GLN A 31 25.80 -23.45 -13.80
C GLN A 31 26.25 -23.41 -15.26
N ASP A 32 25.38 -23.82 -16.17
CA ASP A 32 25.64 -24.00 -17.60
C ASP A 32 25.14 -22.79 -18.41
N VAL A 33 25.38 -21.58 -17.90
CA VAL A 33 24.91 -20.36 -18.55
C VAL A 33 25.61 -20.11 -19.89
N PRO A 34 24.89 -19.66 -20.93
CA PRO A 34 25.50 -19.32 -22.21
C PRO A 34 26.46 -18.12 -22.09
N ALA A 35 27.46 -18.09 -22.96
CA ALA A 35 28.31 -16.92 -23.17
C ALA A 35 27.63 -15.97 -24.18
N TYR A 36 27.67 -14.67 -23.90
CA TYR A 36 27.08 -13.64 -24.75
C TYR A 36 28.14 -12.62 -25.16
N ALA A 37 28.03 -12.06 -26.38
CA ALA A 37 28.98 -11.08 -26.86
C ALA A 37 28.85 -9.75 -26.09
N SER A 38 27.65 -9.43 -25.61
CA SER A 38 27.38 -8.24 -24.82
C SER A 38 26.40 -8.50 -23.66
N LYS A 39 26.45 -7.63 -22.64
CA LYS A 39 25.51 -7.69 -21.50
C LYS A 39 24.05 -7.53 -21.94
N ALA A 40 23.79 -6.75 -22.99
CA ALA A 40 22.44 -6.44 -23.45
C ALA A 40 21.73 -7.63 -24.12
N GLU A 41 22.49 -8.60 -24.65
CA GLU A 41 21.98 -9.83 -25.25
C GLU A 41 21.57 -10.88 -24.22
N GLN A 42 21.93 -10.68 -22.95
CA GLN A 42 21.63 -11.66 -21.91
C GLN A 42 20.14 -11.66 -21.58
N PRO A 43 19.54 -12.85 -21.38
CA PRO A 43 18.22 -12.95 -20.79
C PRO A 43 18.25 -12.50 -19.33
N LEU A 44 17.08 -12.17 -18.80
CA LEU A 44 16.88 -11.82 -17.40
C LEU A 44 16.00 -12.84 -16.72
N ILE A 45 16.25 -13.07 -15.43
CA ILE A 45 15.48 -13.96 -14.59
C ILE A 45 14.83 -13.18 -13.43
N LYS A 46 13.65 -13.66 -13.03
CA LYS A 46 13.02 -13.38 -11.75
C LYS A 46 12.60 -14.69 -11.10
N MET A 47 12.98 -14.92 -9.85
CA MET A 47 12.54 -16.03 -8.99
C MET A 47 11.11 -15.81 -8.46
N GLY A 48 10.20 -15.44 -9.36
CA GLY A 48 8.80 -15.17 -9.10
C GLY A 48 8.06 -14.91 -10.39
N VAL A 49 6.74 -14.72 -10.27
CA VAL A 49 5.81 -14.60 -11.40
C VAL A 49 5.08 -13.26 -11.37
N PHE A 50 4.69 -12.80 -12.56
CA PHE A 50 4.03 -11.51 -12.75
C PHE A 50 2.60 -11.70 -13.25
N GLU A 51 1.74 -10.75 -12.93
CA GLU A 51 0.42 -10.64 -13.56
C GLU A 51 0.58 -10.48 -15.07
N GLY A 52 -0.08 -11.35 -15.86
CA GLY A 52 0.06 -11.36 -17.32
C GLY A 52 1.48 -11.66 -17.83
N ASP A 53 2.33 -12.26 -16.99
CA ASP A 53 3.74 -12.56 -17.29
C ASP A 53 4.55 -11.34 -17.76
N SER A 54 4.12 -10.13 -17.37
CA SER A 54 4.71 -8.88 -17.83
C SER A 54 5.26 -8.07 -16.66
N ARG A 55 6.44 -7.49 -16.84
CA ARG A 55 6.99 -6.47 -15.92
C ARG A 55 6.64 -5.05 -16.35
N GLY A 56 5.80 -4.88 -17.38
CA GLY A 56 5.34 -3.60 -17.90
C GLY A 56 4.53 -2.78 -16.89
N ALA A 57 4.18 -1.55 -17.26
CA ALA A 57 3.30 -0.70 -16.45
C ALA A 57 1.93 -1.40 -16.22
N GLY A 58 1.38 -1.27 -15.02
CA GLY A 58 0.10 -1.89 -14.65
C GLY A 58 0.18 -3.36 -14.19
N HIS A 59 1.30 -4.05 -14.41
CA HIS A 59 1.49 -5.44 -13.98
C HIS A 59 2.33 -5.55 -12.71
N GLY A 60 1.86 -6.31 -11.72
CA GLY A 60 2.54 -6.56 -10.46
C GLY A 60 3.28 -7.90 -10.41
N LEU A 61 4.29 -7.99 -9.53
CA LEU A 61 4.81 -9.30 -9.09
C LEU A 61 3.78 -9.91 -8.13
N THR A 62 3.33 -11.14 -8.39
CA THR A 62 2.26 -11.77 -7.61
C THR A 62 2.82 -12.71 -6.53
N ASN A 63 3.73 -13.59 -6.93
CA ASN A 63 4.28 -14.64 -6.09
C ASN A 63 5.79 -14.80 -6.32
N ILE A 64 6.51 -15.27 -5.30
CA ILE A 64 7.93 -15.60 -5.37
C ILE A 64 8.16 -17.07 -5.02
N SER A 65 9.13 -17.68 -5.70
CA SER A 65 9.67 -19.01 -5.36
C SER A 65 11.15 -18.92 -4.94
N GLY A 66 11.67 -17.71 -4.81
CA GLY A 66 13.02 -17.42 -4.38
C GLY A 66 13.28 -15.92 -4.35
N ILE A 67 14.47 -15.53 -3.91
CA ILE A 67 14.93 -14.15 -3.95
C ILE A 67 16.32 -14.04 -4.57
N GLU A 68 16.63 -12.85 -5.05
CA GLU A 68 17.91 -12.50 -5.63
C GLU A 68 18.55 -11.32 -4.87
N ILE A 69 19.86 -11.41 -4.66
CA ILE A 69 20.69 -10.32 -4.14
C ILE A 69 21.79 -10.03 -5.14
N ASP A 70 21.90 -8.78 -5.57
CA ASP A 70 22.96 -8.32 -6.46
C ASP A 70 24.04 -7.56 -5.68
N TYR A 71 25.30 -7.76 -6.05
CA TYR A 71 26.44 -7.06 -5.49
C TYR A 71 27.35 -6.53 -6.60
N ASP A 72 27.50 -5.21 -6.65
CA ASP A 72 28.25 -4.51 -7.71
C ASP A 72 29.42 -3.65 -7.20
N ALA A 73 29.62 -3.55 -5.88
CA ALA A 73 30.60 -2.63 -5.30
C ALA A 73 32.07 -3.08 -5.44
N GLY A 74 32.33 -4.34 -5.83
CA GLY A 74 33.67 -4.81 -6.19
C GLY A 74 34.67 -4.97 -5.04
N LYS A 75 34.23 -4.93 -3.78
CA LYS A 75 35.12 -5.01 -2.60
C LYS A 75 35.09 -6.36 -1.89
N VAL A 76 34.01 -7.12 -2.06
CA VAL A 76 33.79 -8.41 -1.41
C VAL A 76 33.77 -9.49 -2.48
N THR A 77 34.56 -10.55 -2.29
CA THR A 77 34.63 -11.66 -3.24
C THR A 77 33.40 -12.58 -3.11
N PRO A 78 32.99 -13.31 -4.17
CA PRO A 78 31.91 -14.29 -4.09
C PRO A 78 32.20 -15.39 -3.06
N HIS A 79 33.47 -15.76 -2.83
CA HIS A 79 33.87 -16.75 -1.83
C HIS A 79 33.62 -16.26 -0.39
N SER A 80 33.88 -14.98 -0.11
CA SER A 80 33.61 -14.38 1.19
C SER A 80 32.10 -14.37 1.48
N ALA A 81 31.28 -13.99 0.49
CA ALA A 81 29.83 -14.07 0.60
C ALA A 81 29.34 -15.51 0.82
N ALA A 82 29.88 -16.45 0.03
CA ALA A 82 29.53 -17.87 0.16
C ALA A 82 29.89 -18.45 1.53
N LYS A 83 30.95 -17.97 2.18
CA LYS A 83 31.30 -18.37 3.55
C LYS A 83 30.22 -17.94 4.55
N LEU A 84 29.76 -16.69 4.49
CA LEU A 84 28.70 -16.17 5.37
C LEU A 84 27.38 -16.92 5.16
N LEU A 85 26.99 -17.14 3.91
CA LEU A 85 25.77 -17.87 3.56
C LEU A 85 25.80 -19.33 4.00
N ARG A 86 26.96 -20.00 3.85
CA ARG A 86 27.17 -21.36 4.34
C ARG A 86 27.12 -21.44 5.87
N GLN A 87 27.70 -20.46 6.58
CA GLN A 87 27.63 -20.38 8.03
C GLN A 87 26.19 -20.16 8.54
N ALA A 88 25.40 -19.42 7.78
CA ALA A 88 23.96 -19.25 8.03
C ALA A 88 23.12 -20.48 7.62
N GLY A 89 23.73 -21.50 7.00
CA GLY A 89 23.06 -22.74 6.61
C GLY A 89 22.02 -22.55 5.50
N ILE A 90 22.20 -21.57 4.61
CA ILE A 90 21.22 -21.22 3.57
C ILE A 90 21.52 -21.98 2.28
N GLU A 91 20.51 -22.62 1.67
CA GLU A 91 20.61 -23.14 0.31
C GLU A 91 20.55 -21.98 -0.68
N CYS A 92 21.57 -21.84 -1.53
CA CYS A 92 21.62 -20.80 -2.55
C CYS A 92 22.70 -21.06 -3.61
N VAL A 93 22.60 -20.36 -4.74
CA VAL A 93 23.68 -20.21 -5.72
C VAL A 93 24.32 -18.83 -5.54
N VAL A 94 25.66 -18.78 -5.49
CA VAL A 94 26.45 -17.57 -5.65
C VAL A 94 27.15 -17.64 -7.00
N CYS A 95 26.95 -16.65 -7.86
CA CYS A 95 27.58 -16.62 -9.18
C CYS A 95 28.07 -15.23 -9.60
N SER A 96 29.12 -15.17 -10.42
CA SER A 96 29.61 -13.90 -10.96
C SER A 96 28.62 -13.28 -11.96
N THR A 97 28.61 -11.96 -12.07
CA THR A 97 27.86 -11.25 -13.12
C THR A 97 28.72 -11.02 -14.36
N PHE A 98 28.11 -10.63 -15.49
CA PHE A 98 28.80 -10.46 -16.77
C PHE A 98 30.02 -9.53 -16.74
N THR A 99 29.95 -8.45 -15.94
CA THR A 99 31.02 -7.45 -15.83
C THR A 99 31.94 -7.68 -14.63
N SER A 100 31.86 -8.84 -13.99
CA SER A 100 32.75 -9.21 -12.89
C SER A 100 34.17 -9.43 -13.41
N SER A 101 35.15 -8.89 -12.69
CA SER A 101 36.58 -9.14 -12.91
C SER A 101 37.28 -9.47 -11.58
N PRO A 102 38.53 -9.95 -11.60
CA PRO A 102 39.30 -10.16 -10.37
C PRO A 102 39.46 -8.89 -9.53
N ASP A 103 39.65 -7.73 -10.17
CA ASP A 103 39.85 -6.44 -9.49
C ASP A 103 38.54 -5.79 -9.01
N CYS A 104 37.42 -6.17 -9.63
CA CYS A 104 36.08 -5.68 -9.29
C CYS A 104 35.10 -6.86 -9.31
N PRO A 105 35.14 -7.73 -8.27
CA PRO A 105 34.26 -8.89 -8.18
C PRO A 105 32.80 -8.44 -8.02
N LYS A 106 31.98 -8.80 -9.01
CA LYS A 106 30.55 -8.56 -9.01
C LYS A 106 29.83 -9.89 -9.05
N TRP A 107 28.84 -10.06 -8.19
CA TRP A 107 28.21 -11.37 -8.02
C TRP A 107 26.77 -11.23 -7.59
N ARG A 108 26.05 -12.32 -7.73
CA ARG A 108 24.65 -12.44 -7.41
C ARG A 108 24.39 -13.69 -6.59
N VAL A 109 23.40 -13.62 -5.72
CA VAL A 109 22.86 -14.76 -4.99
C VAL A 109 21.46 -15.06 -5.53
N PHE A 110 21.18 -16.35 -5.73
CA PHE A 110 19.83 -16.86 -5.94
C PHE A 110 19.50 -17.84 -4.81
N ALA A 111 18.48 -17.55 -4.02
CA ALA A 111 18.09 -18.38 -2.87
C ALA A 111 16.62 -18.81 -3.00
N PRO A 112 16.30 -20.12 -3.09
CA PRO A 112 14.94 -20.62 -3.23
C PRO A 112 14.16 -20.52 -1.91
N THR A 113 12.84 -20.40 -2.03
CA THR A 113 11.91 -20.55 -0.90
C THR A 113 11.36 -21.97 -0.83
N SER A 114 10.95 -22.42 0.36
CA SER A 114 10.44 -23.77 0.65
C SER A 114 9.09 -24.08 0.01
N ARG A 115 8.43 -23.04 -0.47
CA ARG A 115 7.16 -23.04 -1.19
C ARG A 115 7.00 -21.70 -1.90
N GLU A 116 5.98 -21.59 -2.74
CA GLU A 116 5.57 -20.31 -3.27
C GLU A 116 5.07 -19.39 -2.12
N LEU A 117 5.53 -18.14 -2.12
CA LEU A 117 5.17 -17.12 -1.14
C LEU A 117 4.57 -15.87 -1.83
N PRO A 118 3.70 -15.12 -1.14
CA PRO A 118 3.23 -13.83 -1.63
C PRO A 118 4.38 -12.86 -1.89
N ALA A 119 4.30 -12.08 -2.97
CA ALA A 119 5.34 -11.11 -3.35
C ALA A 119 5.66 -10.07 -2.26
N GLU A 120 4.70 -9.73 -1.41
CA GLU A 120 4.91 -8.81 -0.27
C GLU A 120 5.98 -9.29 0.72
N LEU A 121 6.21 -10.61 0.83
CA LEU A 121 7.23 -11.16 1.72
C LEU A 121 8.66 -10.98 1.20
N ARG A 122 8.81 -10.67 -0.10
CA ARG A 122 10.13 -10.56 -0.76
C ARG A 122 11.06 -9.57 -0.07
N ALA A 123 10.54 -8.38 0.26
CA ALA A 123 11.37 -7.31 0.83
C ALA A 123 11.97 -7.72 2.19
N TYR A 124 11.22 -8.46 3.00
CA TYR A 124 11.67 -8.94 4.31
C TYR A 124 12.71 -10.05 4.19
N LEU A 125 12.54 -10.96 3.23
CA LEU A 125 13.53 -12.01 2.96
C LEU A 125 14.82 -11.43 2.38
N VAL A 126 14.72 -10.45 1.47
CA VAL A 126 15.87 -9.73 0.92
C VAL A 126 16.63 -9.00 2.02
N ALA A 127 15.94 -8.25 2.88
CA ALA A 127 16.58 -7.55 4.00
C ALA A 127 17.25 -8.52 4.99
N ALA A 128 16.59 -9.65 5.29
CA ALA A 128 17.16 -10.67 6.16
C ALA A 128 18.41 -11.31 5.54
N LEU A 129 18.38 -11.66 4.25
CA LEU A 129 19.53 -12.26 3.56
C LEU A 129 20.68 -11.27 3.41
N ASP A 130 20.38 -10.00 3.12
CA ASP A 130 21.37 -8.94 3.06
C ASP A 130 22.02 -8.69 4.44
N SER A 131 21.27 -8.83 5.54
CA SER A 131 21.85 -8.74 6.89
C SER A 131 22.90 -9.83 7.16
N VAL A 132 22.71 -11.05 6.62
CA VAL A 132 23.72 -12.12 6.66
C VAL A 132 24.96 -11.74 5.85
N LEU A 133 24.77 -11.00 4.76
CA LEU A 133 25.83 -10.47 3.90
C LEU A 133 26.41 -9.14 4.41
N LEU A 134 26.03 -8.69 5.61
CA LEU A 134 26.51 -7.45 6.24
C LEU A 134 26.01 -6.16 5.56
N GLY A 135 24.83 -6.19 4.93
CA GLY A 135 24.17 -5.00 4.38
C GLY A 135 24.86 -4.44 3.14
N ILE A 136 25.39 -5.32 2.29
CA ILE A 136 26.20 -4.96 1.12
C ILE A 136 25.44 -5.06 -0.21
N ALA A 137 24.19 -5.52 -0.20
CA ALA A 137 23.38 -5.65 -1.40
C ALA A 137 23.20 -4.31 -2.12
N ALA A 138 23.22 -4.37 -3.46
CA ALA A 138 22.86 -3.23 -4.30
C ALA A 138 21.37 -2.87 -4.11
N ARG A 139 21.03 -1.59 -4.28
CA ARG A 139 19.66 -1.06 -4.05
C ARG A 139 18.62 -1.75 -4.91
N GLU A 140 19.02 -2.16 -6.12
CA GLU A 140 18.24 -2.90 -7.11
C GLU A 140 17.68 -4.20 -6.53
N SER A 141 18.37 -4.83 -5.57
CA SER A 141 17.91 -6.04 -4.87
C SER A 141 16.57 -5.82 -4.14
N TYR A 142 16.30 -4.60 -3.69
CA TYR A 142 15.08 -4.23 -2.96
C TYR A 142 13.91 -3.84 -3.89
N THR A 143 14.16 -3.63 -5.18
CA THR A 143 13.12 -3.29 -6.16
C THR A 143 12.33 -4.53 -6.55
N ALA A 144 11.04 -4.60 -6.18
CA ALA A 144 10.21 -5.80 -6.34
C ALA A 144 10.19 -6.35 -7.78
N LYS A 145 10.04 -5.47 -8.77
CA LYS A 145 9.98 -5.83 -10.21
C LYS A 145 11.36 -5.95 -10.88
N GLN A 146 12.46 -5.72 -10.15
CA GLN A 146 13.80 -5.85 -10.71
C GLN A 146 14.03 -7.29 -11.17
N THR A 147 14.53 -7.41 -12.40
CA THR A 147 14.94 -8.68 -13.02
C THR A 147 16.45 -8.65 -13.22
N PHE A 148 17.08 -9.82 -13.22
CA PHE A 148 18.54 -9.91 -13.16
C PHE A 148 19.09 -10.67 -14.36
N PHE A 149 20.09 -10.12 -15.04
CA PHE A 149 20.74 -10.79 -16.17
C PHE A 149 21.38 -12.11 -15.73
N PHE A 150 21.24 -13.18 -16.51
CA PHE A 150 21.99 -14.42 -16.30
C PHE A 150 22.65 -14.87 -17.61
N GLY A 151 23.90 -15.27 -17.52
CA GLY A 151 24.82 -15.44 -18.65
C GLY A 151 26.23 -15.04 -18.25
N ARG A 152 27.22 -15.40 -19.06
CA ARG A 152 28.62 -15.08 -18.80
C ARG A 152 29.27 -14.30 -19.93
N ASN A 153 30.30 -13.54 -19.59
CA ASN A 153 31.21 -12.98 -20.58
C ASN A 153 32.13 -14.12 -21.07
N PRO A 154 32.29 -14.31 -22.39
CA PRO A 154 33.19 -15.34 -22.94
C PRO A 154 34.65 -15.18 -22.51
N GLU A 155 35.06 -13.96 -22.19
CA GLU A 155 36.43 -13.59 -21.82
C GLU A 155 36.70 -13.62 -20.32
N SER A 156 35.67 -13.80 -19.48
CA SER A 156 35.82 -13.83 -18.02
C SER A 156 35.64 -15.22 -17.44
N ASN A 157 36.33 -15.48 -16.32
CA ASN A 157 36.15 -16.70 -15.55
C ASN A 157 34.82 -16.62 -14.80
N TYR A 158 33.84 -17.41 -15.26
CA TYR A 158 32.55 -17.53 -14.59
C TYR A 158 32.69 -18.29 -13.27
N VAL A 159 32.33 -17.63 -12.17
CA VAL A 159 32.27 -18.25 -10.85
C VAL A 159 30.85 -18.76 -10.61
N PHE A 160 30.74 -20.01 -10.20
CA PHE A 160 29.49 -20.64 -9.78
C PHE A 160 29.72 -21.46 -8.51
N MET A 161 28.94 -21.22 -7.46
CA MET A 161 28.99 -21.94 -6.20
C MET A 161 27.58 -22.25 -5.73
N HIS A 162 27.20 -23.53 -5.77
CA HIS A 162 25.97 -24.00 -5.14
C HIS A 162 26.25 -24.41 -3.68
N LEU A 163 25.62 -23.70 -2.74
CA LEU A 163 25.64 -24.01 -1.32
C LEU A 163 24.40 -24.81 -0.97
N ARG A 164 24.59 -26.00 -0.38
CA ARG A 164 23.49 -26.79 0.20
C ARG A 164 23.20 -26.29 1.61
N GLY A 165 21.91 -26.24 1.95
CA GLY A 165 21.43 -25.75 3.24
C GLY A 165 19.90 -25.85 3.30
N GLU A 166 19.31 -24.92 4.03
CA GLU A 166 17.87 -24.78 4.22
C GLU A 166 17.31 -23.67 3.32
N PHE A 167 16.05 -23.75 2.92
CA PHE A 167 15.38 -22.71 2.13
C PHE A 167 15.41 -21.36 2.83
N VAL A 168 15.52 -20.27 2.07
CA VAL A 168 15.78 -18.92 2.61
C VAL A 168 14.70 -18.44 3.58
N ASP A 169 13.44 -18.76 3.31
CA ASP A 169 12.29 -18.42 4.14
C ASP A 169 12.21 -19.23 5.44
N VAL A 170 12.80 -20.43 5.45
CA VAL A 170 12.89 -21.28 6.65
C VAL A 170 14.10 -20.87 7.48
N ALA A 171 15.27 -20.77 6.85
CA ALA A 171 16.53 -20.38 7.50
C ALA A 171 16.43 -19.00 8.17
N LEU A 172 15.78 -18.04 7.51
CA LEU A 172 15.67 -16.66 7.98
C LEU A 172 14.29 -16.32 8.56
N LYS A 173 13.46 -17.34 8.84
CA LYS A 173 12.08 -17.18 9.31
C LYS A 173 11.96 -16.18 10.45
N THR A 174 12.82 -16.30 11.47
CA THR A 174 12.76 -15.45 12.67
C THR A 174 13.05 -13.98 12.34
N ILE A 175 14.09 -13.71 11.56
CA ILE A 175 14.51 -12.35 11.20
C ILE A 175 13.47 -11.70 10.29
N ALA A 176 13.05 -12.40 9.23
CA ALA A 176 12.07 -11.90 8.28
C ALA A 176 10.69 -11.67 8.94
N ASN A 177 10.24 -12.60 9.79
CA ASN A 177 8.95 -12.45 10.47
C ASN A 177 8.95 -11.32 11.49
N ALA A 178 10.07 -11.05 12.16
CA ALA A 178 10.17 -9.94 13.10
C ALA A 178 9.94 -8.60 12.38
N ALA A 179 10.61 -8.40 11.23
CA ALA A 179 10.44 -7.21 10.41
C ALA A 179 9.03 -7.10 9.82
N TYR A 180 8.49 -8.20 9.25
CA TYR A 180 7.13 -8.24 8.70
C TYR A 180 6.07 -7.92 9.76
N THR A 181 6.20 -8.53 10.95
CA THR A 181 5.22 -8.33 12.02
C THR A 181 5.28 -6.90 12.57
N LYS A 182 6.47 -6.31 12.63
CA LYS A 182 6.64 -4.91 13.04
C LYS A 182 5.96 -3.96 12.06
N ASP A 183 6.26 -4.06 10.76
CA ASP A 183 5.64 -3.20 9.73
C ASP A 183 4.11 -3.34 9.73
N LYS A 184 3.61 -4.58 9.83
CA LYS A 184 2.17 -4.85 9.90
C LYS A 184 1.51 -4.22 11.11
N ARG A 185 2.18 -4.22 12.28
CA ARG A 185 1.70 -3.55 13.50
C ARG A 185 1.70 -2.03 13.34
N GLU A 186 2.80 -1.45 12.89
CA GLU A 186 2.93 0.00 12.69
C GLU A 186 1.87 0.52 11.70
N LYS A 187 1.60 -0.25 10.63
CA LYS A 187 0.53 0.07 9.68
C LYS A 187 -0.86 0.01 10.32
N ALA A 188 -1.15 -1.04 11.09
CA ALA A 188 -2.43 -1.18 11.78
C ALA A 188 -2.63 -0.09 12.84
N GLU A 189 -1.58 0.26 13.60
CA GLU A 189 -1.58 1.36 14.57
C GLU A 189 -1.83 2.70 13.88
N ARG A 190 -1.23 2.95 12.72
CA ARG A 190 -1.49 4.16 11.92
C ARG A 190 -2.94 4.24 11.45
N GLU A 191 -3.49 3.15 10.92
CA GLU A 191 -4.90 3.08 10.51
C GLU A 191 -5.83 3.31 11.70
N GLN A 192 -5.55 2.69 12.85
CA GLN A 192 -6.34 2.87 14.07
C GLN A 192 -6.25 4.30 14.62
N LEU A 193 -5.05 4.90 14.62
CA LEU A 193 -4.86 6.30 15.03
C LEU A 193 -5.63 7.25 14.11
N ALA A 194 -5.59 7.01 12.80
CA ALA A 194 -6.34 7.80 11.81
C ALA A 194 -7.86 7.69 12.04
N ALA A 195 -8.39 6.49 12.27
CA ALA A 195 -9.81 6.26 12.58
C ALA A 195 -10.24 6.95 13.89
N THR A 196 -9.44 6.81 14.95
CA THR A 196 -9.73 7.43 16.26
C THR A 196 -9.68 8.95 16.19
N THR A 197 -8.71 9.49 15.46
CA THR A 197 -8.55 10.95 15.29
C THR A 197 -9.72 11.53 14.50
N CYS A 198 -10.15 10.86 13.42
CA CYS A 198 -11.35 11.22 12.67
C CYS A 198 -12.59 11.25 13.57
N LEU A 199 -12.88 10.16 14.30
CA LEU A 199 -14.04 10.10 15.19
C LEU A 199 -14.05 11.25 16.22
N ARG A 200 -12.89 11.61 16.78
CA ARG A 200 -12.77 12.76 17.69
C ARG A 200 -13.07 14.09 16.99
N ALA A 201 -12.54 14.29 15.79
CA ALA A 201 -12.79 15.49 15.00
C ALA A 201 -14.27 15.62 14.61
N GLU A 202 -14.89 14.54 14.13
CA GLU A 202 -16.32 14.45 13.84
C GLU A 202 -17.16 14.77 15.09
N THR A 203 -16.86 14.13 16.22
CA THR A 203 -17.58 14.38 17.49
C THR A 203 -17.50 15.84 17.90
N GLN A 204 -16.32 16.46 17.79
CA GLN A 204 -16.15 17.88 18.09
C GLN A 204 -16.92 18.77 17.11
N ARG A 205 -16.87 18.48 15.81
CA ARG A 205 -17.61 19.20 14.77
C ARG A 205 -19.11 19.10 14.99
N ASN A 206 -19.63 17.90 15.22
CA ASN A 206 -21.04 17.64 15.49
C ASN A 206 -21.51 18.32 16.77
N ARG A 207 -20.72 18.29 17.85
CA ARG A 207 -21.04 19.01 19.09
C ARG A 207 -21.06 20.53 18.88
N LYS A 208 -20.10 21.08 18.14
CA LYS A 208 -20.05 22.51 17.81
C LYS A 208 -21.19 22.94 16.91
N ALA A 209 -21.56 22.11 15.92
CA ALA A 209 -22.71 22.34 15.05
C ALA A 209 -24.00 22.31 15.86
N ALA A 210 -24.22 21.27 16.68
CA ALA A 210 -25.39 21.14 17.54
C ALA A 210 -25.53 22.30 18.54
N GLY A 211 -24.43 22.76 19.15
CA GLY A 211 -24.45 23.92 20.05
C GLY A 211 -24.79 25.26 19.38
N ARG A 212 -24.76 25.33 18.04
CA ARG A 212 -25.19 26.51 17.27
C ARG A 212 -26.66 26.43 16.82
N LEU A 213 -27.30 25.27 16.96
CA LEU A 213 -28.69 25.07 16.54
C LEU A 213 -29.64 25.62 17.60
N THR A 214 -30.68 26.31 17.13
CA THR A 214 -31.85 26.65 17.94
C THR A 214 -32.80 25.46 18.04
N GLU A 215 -33.66 25.47 19.05
CA GLU A 215 -34.65 24.40 19.27
C GLU A 215 -35.47 24.12 17.99
N GLY A 216 -35.56 22.86 17.62
CA GLY A 216 -36.24 22.41 16.40
C GLY A 216 -35.40 22.41 15.12
N GLN A 217 -34.16 22.90 15.13
CA GLN A 217 -33.27 22.77 13.97
C GLN A 217 -32.53 21.43 13.94
N ILE A 218 -32.23 20.94 12.74
CA ILE A 218 -31.53 19.68 12.47
C ILE A 218 -30.14 19.99 11.91
N SER A 219 -29.11 19.26 12.37
CA SER A 219 -27.74 19.39 11.88
C SER A 219 -27.61 18.88 10.44
N PRO A 220 -27.24 19.72 9.46
CA PRO A 220 -27.01 19.26 8.09
C PRO A 220 -25.87 18.25 7.98
N ILE A 221 -24.85 18.37 8.83
CA ILE A 221 -23.68 17.47 8.84
C ILE A 221 -24.11 16.05 9.26
N THR A 222 -24.85 15.97 10.37
CA THR A 222 -25.34 14.69 10.92
C THR A 222 -26.35 14.07 9.97
N ALA A 223 -27.32 14.86 9.49
CA ALA A 223 -28.33 14.38 8.56
C ALA A 223 -27.73 13.91 7.23
N PHE A 224 -26.66 14.55 6.74
CA PHE A 224 -25.96 14.11 5.53
C PHE A 224 -25.27 12.77 5.76
N SER A 225 -24.53 12.65 6.86
CA SER A 225 -23.80 11.43 7.20
C SER A 225 -24.72 10.24 7.48
N ASP A 226 -25.92 10.49 7.98
CA ASP A 226 -26.92 9.43 8.20
C ASP A 226 -27.60 8.99 6.89
N ALA A 227 -27.68 9.88 5.90
CA ALA A 227 -28.35 9.62 4.62
C ALA A 227 -27.43 9.02 3.55
N HIS A 228 -26.10 9.06 3.73
CA HIS A 228 -25.13 8.65 2.72
C HIS A 228 -24.08 7.70 3.32
N ASP A 229 -23.66 6.71 2.53
CA ASP A 229 -22.56 5.83 2.89
C ASP A 229 -21.25 6.20 2.17
N VAL A 230 -20.14 5.98 2.87
CA VAL A 230 -18.78 6.29 2.40
C VAL A 230 -18.46 5.63 1.06
N ARG A 231 -18.87 4.37 0.86
CA ARG A 231 -18.53 3.61 -0.35
C ARG A 231 -19.22 4.16 -1.58
N SER A 232 -20.49 4.51 -1.47
CA SER A 232 -21.27 5.09 -2.56
C SER A 232 -20.71 6.43 -2.99
N ILE A 233 -20.29 7.28 -2.04
CA ILE A 233 -19.62 8.55 -2.35
C ILE A 233 -18.33 8.28 -3.12
N LEU A 234 -17.45 7.42 -2.63
CA LEU A 234 -16.21 7.07 -3.34
C LEU A 234 -16.49 6.57 -4.77
N LYS A 235 -17.46 5.68 -4.96
CA LYS A 235 -17.85 5.17 -6.28
C LYS A 235 -18.34 6.28 -7.21
N ALA A 236 -19.17 7.20 -6.71
CA ALA A 236 -19.67 8.34 -7.47
C ALA A 236 -18.53 9.24 -7.97
N HIS A 237 -17.43 9.32 -7.22
CA HIS A 237 -16.22 10.07 -7.60
C HIS A 237 -15.18 9.25 -8.39
N GLY A 238 -15.58 8.10 -8.94
CA GLY A 238 -14.76 7.30 -9.84
C GLY A 238 -13.72 6.41 -9.16
N TYR A 239 -13.80 6.25 -7.83
CA TYR A 239 -12.99 5.27 -7.12
C TYR A 239 -13.50 3.87 -7.46
N ARG A 240 -12.57 2.94 -7.72
CA ARG A 240 -12.91 1.57 -8.11
C ARG A 240 -12.62 0.60 -6.98
N GLU A 241 -13.58 -0.27 -6.65
CA GLU A 241 -13.36 -1.33 -5.68
C GLU A 241 -12.34 -2.35 -6.18
N SER A 242 -11.42 -2.73 -5.29
CA SER A 242 -10.40 -3.76 -5.50
C SER A 242 -10.26 -4.57 -4.20
N GLY A 243 -10.98 -5.69 -4.12
CA GLY A 243 -11.08 -6.49 -2.91
C GLY A 243 -11.70 -5.71 -1.75
N LYS A 244 -10.94 -5.56 -0.65
CA LYS A 244 -11.36 -4.79 0.55
C LYS A 244 -11.00 -3.30 0.49
N LYS A 245 -10.43 -2.84 -0.62
CA LYS A 245 -9.88 -1.49 -0.79
C LYS A 245 -10.49 -0.80 -2.00
N PHE A 246 -10.18 0.48 -2.15
CA PHE A 246 -10.50 1.26 -3.32
C PHE A 246 -9.22 1.80 -3.99
N VAL A 247 -9.28 1.88 -5.32
CA VAL A 247 -8.30 2.56 -6.16
C VAL A 247 -8.81 3.97 -6.40
N SER A 248 -8.02 4.97 -6.02
CA SER A 248 -8.34 6.39 -6.28
C SER A 248 -8.38 6.67 -7.79
N SER A 249 -9.30 7.54 -8.20
CA SER A 249 -9.39 8.01 -9.59
C SER A 249 -8.14 8.78 -10.04
N ALA A 250 -7.40 9.38 -9.10
CA ALA A 250 -6.12 10.06 -9.34
C ALA A 250 -4.91 9.11 -9.38
N SER A 251 -5.10 7.79 -9.17
CA SER A 251 -4.00 6.82 -9.13
C SER A 251 -3.44 6.52 -10.53
N SER A 252 -2.18 6.89 -10.75
CA SER A 252 -1.43 6.54 -11.97
C SER A 252 -0.86 5.12 -11.93
N SER A 253 -0.64 4.56 -10.74
CA SER A 253 -0.09 3.21 -10.54
C SER A 253 -1.16 2.11 -10.57
N GLY A 254 -2.44 2.47 -10.46
CA GLY A 254 -3.56 1.54 -10.34
C GLY A 254 -3.63 0.80 -9.01
N MET A 255 -2.73 1.10 -8.05
CA MET A 255 -2.72 0.42 -6.75
C MET A 255 -3.86 0.89 -5.86
N ALA A 256 -4.49 -0.07 -5.17
CA ALA A 256 -5.53 0.21 -4.20
C ALA A 256 -4.93 0.66 -2.86
N GLY A 257 -5.19 1.91 -2.49
CA GLY A 257 -4.64 2.53 -1.28
C GLY A 257 -5.66 3.11 -0.32
N VAL A 258 -6.93 3.18 -0.74
CA VAL A 258 -8.00 3.64 0.15
C VAL A 258 -8.58 2.43 0.88
N VAL A 259 -8.52 2.46 2.20
CA VAL A 259 -9.09 1.43 3.09
C VAL A 259 -10.36 1.96 3.74
N ILE A 260 -11.31 1.07 3.97
CA ILE A 260 -12.51 1.38 4.75
C ILE A 260 -12.29 0.88 6.18
N LEU A 261 -12.26 1.82 7.11
CA LEU A 261 -12.06 1.59 8.53
C LEU A 261 -13.42 1.65 9.23
N GLN A 262 -13.62 0.76 10.20
CA GLN A 262 -14.76 0.84 11.10
C GLN A 262 -14.36 1.69 12.30
N GLY A 263 -15.10 2.75 12.58
CA GLY A 263 -14.93 3.48 13.83
C GLY A 263 -15.62 2.78 15.00
N ASP A 264 -15.28 3.19 16.22
CA ASP A 264 -15.84 2.63 17.45
C ASP A 264 -17.35 2.88 17.59
N ASP A 265 -17.89 3.82 16.81
CA ASP A 265 -19.33 4.11 16.67
C ASP A 265 -20.06 3.20 15.66
N GLY A 266 -19.34 2.25 15.05
CA GLY A 266 -19.86 1.33 14.04
C GLY A 266 -20.04 1.95 12.65
N ARG A 267 -19.52 3.16 12.42
CA ARG A 267 -19.60 3.84 11.11
C ARG A 267 -18.32 3.64 10.30
N GLU A 268 -18.50 3.41 9.01
CA GLU A 268 -17.41 3.32 8.04
C GLU A 268 -16.76 4.69 7.80
N ARG A 269 -15.43 4.69 7.64
CA ARG A 269 -14.61 5.85 7.29
C ARG A 269 -13.57 5.47 6.24
N ALA A 270 -13.30 6.36 5.29
CA ALA A 270 -12.28 6.15 4.26
C ALA A 270 -10.93 6.73 4.70
N PHE A 271 -9.85 5.97 4.52
CA PHE A 271 -8.48 6.44 4.77
C PHE A 271 -7.59 6.12 3.57
N SER A 272 -6.85 7.11 3.05
CA SER A 272 -5.96 6.90 1.91
C SER A 272 -4.48 6.86 2.31
N HIS A 273 -3.77 5.83 1.81
CA HIS A 273 -2.32 5.67 1.96
C HIS A 273 -1.51 6.36 0.85
N HIS A 274 -2.15 7.06 -0.09
CA HIS A 274 -1.49 7.59 -1.29
C HIS A 274 -1.52 9.11 -1.34
N SER A 275 -0.37 9.76 -1.26
CA SER A 275 -0.23 11.23 -1.21
C SER A 275 -0.87 12.02 -2.37
N ASN A 276 -1.14 11.37 -3.51
CA ASN A 276 -1.76 12.01 -4.67
C ASN A 276 -3.29 11.96 -4.63
N ASP A 277 -3.86 11.29 -3.63
CA ASP A 277 -5.29 11.19 -3.42
C ASP A 277 -5.79 12.42 -2.64
N PRO A 278 -6.87 13.10 -3.06
CA PRO A 278 -7.43 14.25 -2.32
C PRO A 278 -7.75 13.95 -0.84
N ILE A 279 -8.04 12.69 -0.51
CA ILE A 279 -8.36 12.25 0.86
C ILE A 279 -7.17 11.65 1.62
N ALA A 280 -5.93 11.92 1.17
CA ALA A 280 -4.70 11.46 1.83
C ALA A 280 -4.04 12.56 2.68
N ASP A 281 -4.81 13.17 3.58
CA ASP A 281 -4.32 14.20 4.51
C ASP A 281 -3.80 13.63 5.84
N GLY A 282 -3.82 12.31 6.00
CA GLY A 282 -3.41 11.61 7.21
C GLY A 282 -4.55 11.32 8.19
N LEU A 283 -5.78 11.68 7.85
CA LEU A 283 -6.99 11.38 8.61
C LEU A 283 -7.90 10.40 7.87
N ALA A 284 -8.74 9.69 8.62
CA ALA A 284 -9.88 9.00 8.03
C ALA A 284 -11.04 10.00 7.84
N HIS A 285 -11.98 9.69 6.95
CA HIS A 285 -13.06 10.59 6.56
C HIS A 285 -14.41 9.90 6.60
N ASP A 286 -15.40 10.55 7.22
CA ASP A 286 -16.80 10.14 7.17
C ASP A 286 -17.47 10.56 5.84
N ALA A 287 -18.77 10.30 5.69
CA ALA A 287 -19.50 10.65 4.46
C ALA A 287 -19.55 12.17 4.21
N PHE A 288 -19.69 13.00 5.24
CA PHE A 288 -19.72 14.45 5.08
C PHE A 288 -18.33 15.03 4.77
N ASP A 289 -17.27 14.49 5.38
CA ASP A 289 -15.89 14.83 5.05
C ASP A 289 -15.59 14.56 3.59
N LEU A 290 -15.99 13.39 3.07
CA LEU A 290 -15.80 13.06 1.67
C LEU A 290 -16.58 14.00 0.75
N PHE A 291 -17.82 14.31 1.08
CA PHE A 291 -18.62 15.31 0.35
C PHE A 291 -17.93 16.68 0.35
N CYS A 292 -17.41 17.12 1.50
CA CYS A 292 -16.70 18.38 1.61
C CYS A 292 -15.42 18.40 0.74
N ILE A 293 -14.60 17.35 0.81
CA ILE A 293 -13.32 17.28 0.09
C ILE A 293 -13.54 17.12 -1.42
N LEU A 294 -14.41 16.18 -1.82
CA LEU A 294 -14.54 15.75 -3.22
C LEU A 294 -15.48 16.65 -4.04
N ASP A 295 -16.56 17.17 -3.46
CA ASP A 295 -17.51 18.05 -4.17
C ASP A 295 -17.22 19.54 -3.96
N HIS A 296 -16.64 19.90 -2.81
CA HIS A 296 -16.49 21.30 -2.40
C HIS A 296 -15.03 21.74 -2.19
N GLY A 297 -14.04 20.89 -2.53
CA GLY A 297 -12.62 21.23 -2.43
C GLY A 297 -12.17 21.56 -1.00
N GLY A 298 -12.86 21.03 0.01
CA GLY A 298 -12.61 21.30 1.42
C GLY A 298 -13.32 22.53 1.99
N ASP A 299 -14.17 23.22 1.23
CA ASP A 299 -14.98 24.33 1.75
C ASP A 299 -16.15 23.81 2.60
N GLU A 300 -15.91 23.74 3.91
CA GLU A 300 -16.87 23.25 4.91
C GLU A 300 -18.17 24.07 4.91
N TRP A 301 -18.11 25.38 4.69
CA TRP A 301 -19.32 26.21 4.70
C TRP A 301 -20.17 25.96 3.45
N ALA A 302 -19.54 25.89 2.27
CA ALA A 302 -20.22 25.53 1.04
C ALA A 302 -20.89 24.14 1.15
N ALA A 303 -20.17 23.16 1.72
CA ALA A 303 -20.68 21.82 1.95
C ALA A 303 -21.89 21.79 2.90
N ILE A 304 -21.85 22.52 4.02
CA ILE A 304 -23.00 22.61 4.96
C ILE A 304 -24.23 23.18 4.24
N GLN A 305 -24.06 24.23 3.45
CA GLN A 305 -25.17 24.86 2.73
C GLN A 305 -25.73 23.94 1.63
N ALA A 306 -24.87 23.20 0.93
CA ALA A 306 -25.28 22.24 -0.09
C ALA A 306 -26.04 21.07 0.55
N ALA A 307 -25.50 20.47 1.61
CA ALA A 307 -26.15 19.39 2.35
C ALA A 307 -27.56 19.78 2.85
N ALA A 308 -27.69 20.99 3.42
CA ALA A 308 -28.99 21.48 3.89
C ALA A 308 -30.02 21.66 2.76
N LYS A 309 -29.58 21.91 1.52
CA LYS A 309 -30.48 22.05 0.37
C LYS A 309 -30.82 20.70 -0.26
N LEU A 310 -29.88 19.76 -0.24
CA LEU A 310 -30.03 18.42 -0.83
C LEU A 310 -30.96 17.53 -0.01
N LEU A 311 -30.92 17.62 1.31
CA LEU A 311 -31.68 16.74 2.20
C LEU A 311 -33.13 17.19 2.34
N ILE A 312 -34.04 16.21 2.31
CA ILE A 312 -35.48 16.40 2.50
C ILE A 312 -35.89 15.82 3.84
N THR A 313 -36.71 16.57 4.58
CA THR A 313 -37.28 16.13 5.86
C THR A 313 -38.45 15.18 5.67
N ALA A 314 -38.90 14.51 6.73
CA ALA A 314 -40.07 13.64 6.69
C ALA A 314 -41.36 14.33 6.17
N ASN A 315 -41.43 15.67 6.28
CA ASN A 315 -42.57 16.47 5.85
C ASN A 315 -42.47 16.93 4.39
N GLY A 316 -41.45 16.48 3.64
CA GLY A 316 -41.27 16.79 2.22
C GLY A 316 -40.66 18.18 1.93
N GLU A 317 -40.32 18.97 2.95
CA GLU A 317 -39.56 20.22 2.77
C GLU A 317 -38.05 19.99 2.87
N SER A 318 -37.25 20.86 2.24
CA SER A 318 -35.79 20.81 2.39
C SER A 318 -35.35 21.12 3.81
N LEU A 319 -34.24 20.54 4.25
CA LEU A 319 -33.66 20.77 5.57
C LEU A 319 -33.35 22.26 5.80
N HIS A 320 -32.96 22.98 4.75
CA HIS A 320 -32.76 24.42 4.77
C HIS A 320 -34.06 25.18 5.08
N SER A 321 -35.18 24.83 4.43
CA SER A 321 -36.50 25.43 4.70
C SER A 321 -36.91 25.17 6.14
N HIS A 322 -36.83 23.91 6.55
CA HIS A 322 -37.15 23.45 7.89
C HIS A 322 -36.38 24.24 8.97
N ASN A 323 -35.05 24.26 8.87
CA ASN A 323 -34.20 24.95 9.83
C ASN A 323 -34.45 26.46 9.87
N ARG A 324 -34.77 27.08 8.73
CA ARG A 324 -35.11 28.51 8.68
C ARG A 324 -36.45 28.79 9.36
N ASN A 325 -37.43 27.90 9.23
CA ASN A 325 -38.72 28.01 9.89
C ASN A 325 -38.61 27.80 11.40
N ALA A 326 -37.89 26.76 11.83
CA ALA A 326 -37.62 26.49 13.25
C ALA A 326 -36.92 27.69 13.93
N TYR A 327 -35.90 28.27 13.28
CA TYR A 327 -35.23 29.47 13.80
C TYR A 327 -36.20 30.66 13.98
N ARG A 328 -37.08 30.90 12.99
CA ARG A 328 -38.08 31.97 13.09
C ARG A 328 -39.06 31.74 14.23
N GLN A 329 -39.54 30.51 14.40
CA GLN A 329 -40.45 30.14 15.49
C GLN A 329 -39.78 30.32 16.86
N ALA A 330 -38.54 29.85 17.03
CA ALA A 330 -37.78 30.04 18.26
C ALA A 330 -37.57 31.54 18.59
N GLN A 331 -37.26 32.38 17.59
CA GLN A 331 -37.15 33.82 17.79
C GLN A 331 -38.47 34.49 18.18
N GLN A 332 -39.59 34.04 17.60
CA GLN A 332 -40.92 34.53 17.97
C GLN A 332 -41.31 34.11 19.39
N ALA A 333 -41.07 32.85 19.76
CA ALA A 333 -41.32 32.33 21.10
C ALA A 333 -40.49 33.06 22.16
N ALA A 334 -39.20 33.28 21.90
CA ALA A 334 -38.33 34.03 22.80
C ALA A 334 -38.79 35.48 23.02
N LYS A 335 -39.25 36.16 21.94
CA LYS A 335 -39.82 37.51 22.04
C LYS A 335 -41.14 37.53 22.84
N ALA A 336 -42.02 36.57 22.60
CA ALA A 336 -43.28 36.44 23.33
C ALA A 336 -43.03 36.18 24.82
N GLN A 337 -42.08 35.30 25.16
CA GLN A 337 -41.69 35.02 26.53
C GLN A 337 -41.08 36.24 27.22
N ALA A 338 -40.16 36.95 26.57
CA ALA A 338 -39.57 38.18 27.12
C ALA A 338 -40.63 39.27 27.38
N ALA A 339 -41.62 39.39 26.51
CA ALA A 339 -42.75 40.30 26.71
C ALA A 339 -43.60 39.89 27.93
N LEU A 340 -43.86 38.59 28.08
CA LEU A 340 -44.60 38.04 29.23
C LEU A 340 -43.85 38.26 30.55
N ASP A 341 -42.54 38.04 30.59
CA ASP A 341 -41.72 38.21 31.79
C ASP A 341 -41.63 39.70 32.19
N LYS A 342 -41.56 40.61 31.21
CA LYS A 342 -41.62 42.05 31.46
C LYS A 342 -42.97 42.46 32.08
N LEU A 343 -44.08 41.89 31.63
CA LEU A 343 -45.39 42.14 32.23
C LEU A 343 -45.49 41.62 33.67
N LYS A 344 -44.89 40.45 33.96
CA LYS A 344 -44.86 39.87 35.32
C LYS A 344 -43.93 40.64 36.27
N GLY A 345 -42.80 41.16 35.78
CA GLY A 345 -41.84 41.93 36.58
C GLY A 345 -42.28 43.36 36.92
N VAL A 346 -43.30 43.89 36.25
CA VAL A 346 -43.92 45.20 36.55
C VAL A 346 -45.05 45.07 37.58
N ALA A 347 -45.45 43.85 37.93
CA ALA A 347 -46.54 43.56 38.86
C ALA A 347 -46.09 43.37 40.33
N VAL A 348 -44.94 43.93 40.74
CA VAL A 348 -44.46 43.94 42.15
C VAL A 348 -44.61 45.32 42.75
#